data_AF-A0A316WSC5-F1
#
_entry.id   AF-A0A316WSC5-F1
#
_cell.length_a   1.000
_cell.length_b   1.000
_cell.length_c   1.000
_cell.angle_alpha   90.00
_cell.angle_beta   90.00
_cell.angle_gamma   90.00
#
_symmetry.space_group_name_H-M   'P 1'
#
loop_
_entity.id
_entity.type
_entity.pdbx_description
1 polymer ?
#
loop_
_entity_poly.entity_id
_entity_poly.type
_entity_poly.pdbx_seq_one_letter_code
_entity_poly.pdbx_strand_id
1 'polypeptide(L)'
;MKKLLTGIFLFHSLVSYAQRDDQKMVLSEITEKVKHYYVDKEAYKKVDSSFQSEVKKGTFKKLNKNDFAALLAKKLRSDIRDQHFSFRYLENYSPEKVVDEKEKKKLHDFHNSLENFGFESVQRLEGNIGYINFKGFASSESSAGTLAAAMNFVANTNALIIDLRENQGGDNDMLLLFCSYFFDKKHYKKAKVGKMIKTTDSQWFRNP
;
A
#
# COMPACT_ATOMS: atom_id res chain seq x y z
N MET A 1 -21.74 56.54 50.79
CA MET A 1 -22.23 55.16 50.56
C MET A 1 -22.21 54.88 49.06
N LYS A 2 -21.39 53.90 48.66
CA LYS A 2 -21.09 53.52 47.27
C LYS A 2 -22.30 52.79 46.65
N LYS A 3 -22.71 53.13 45.42
CA LYS A 3 -23.65 52.33 44.62
C LYS A 3 -22.86 51.52 43.59
N LEU A 4 -23.06 50.20 43.62
CA LEU A 4 -22.35 49.19 42.83
C LEU A 4 -22.77 49.16 41.36
N LEU A 5 -21.80 48.79 40.53
CA LEU A 5 -21.87 48.54 39.09
C LEU A 5 -22.87 47.45 38.70
N THR A 6 -23.61 47.70 37.62
CA THR A 6 -24.23 46.68 36.77
C THR A 6 -23.38 46.55 35.51
N GLY A 7 -22.88 45.35 35.23
CA GLY A 7 -22.15 45.01 34.02
C GLY A 7 -22.16 43.51 33.83
N ILE A 8 -23.21 42.99 33.21
CA ILE A 8 -23.31 41.57 32.81
C ILE A 8 -22.49 41.40 31.53
N PHE A 9 -21.40 40.65 31.65
CA PHE A 9 -20.54 40.24 30.54
C PHE A 9 -21.26 39.25 29.62
N LEU A 10 -21.44 39.63 28.35
CA LEU A 10 -21.74 38.73 27.24
C LEU A 10 -20.45 37.95 26.87
N PHE A 11 -20.30 36.74 27.40
CA PHE A 11 -19.19 35.82 27.06
C PHE A 11 -19.73 34.47 26.57
N HIS A 12 -20.41 34.43 25.43
CA HIS A 12 -20.75 33.18 24.77
C HIS A 12 -20.67 33.34 23.24
N SER A 13 -19.53 32.99 22.63
CA SER A 13 -19.46 32.50 21.22
C SER A 13 -18.06 32.19 20.65
N LEU A 14 -16.96 32.16 21.42
CA LEU A 14 -15.62 31.94 20.82
C LEU A 14 -15.12 30.48 20.78
N VAL A 15 -15.83 29.52 21.36
CA VAL A 15 -15.30 28.12 21.48
C VAL A 15 -15.54 27.25 20.24
N SER A 16 -16.25 27.72 19.20
CA SER A 16 -16.55 26.92 18.00
C SER A 16 -15.73 27.24 16.74
N TYR A 17 -14.75 28.16 16.80
CA TYR A 17 -13.95 28.52 15.63
C TYR A 17 -12.69 27.67 15.44
N ALA A 18 -11.95 27.35 16.52
CA ALA A 18 -10.69 26.61 16.41
C ALA A 18 -10.84 25.22 15.77
N GLN A 19 -11.95 24.52 16.03
CA GLN A 19 -12.17 23.17 15.50
C GLN A 19 -12.54 23.13 14.00
N ARG A 20 -12.95 24.26 13.41
CA ARG A 20 -13.35 24.34 11.99
C ARG A 20 -12.15 24.48 11.05
N ASP A 21 -11.07 25.11 11.51
CA ASP A 21 -9.89 25.35 10.69
C ASP A 21 -9.09 24.06 10.48
N ASP A 22 -9.02 23.20 11.51
CA ASP A 22 -8.36 21.89 11.43
C ASP A 22 -8.99 20.96 10.39
N GLN A 23 -10.33 20.88 10.33
CA GLN A 23 -11.01 19.99 9.39
C GLN A 23 -10.77 20.40 7.93
N LYS A 24 -10.85 21.69 7.62
CA LYS A 24 -10.61 22.20 6.26
C LYS A 24 -9.16 21.97 5.83
N MET A 25 -8.21 22.18 6.74
CA MET A 25 -6.80 21.89 6.50
C MET A 25 -6.59 20.42 6.15
N VAL A 26 -7.15 19.49 6.94
CA VAL A 26 -7.08 18.04 6.66
C VAL A 26 -7.67 17.68 5.29
N LEU A 27 -8.83 18.24 4.92
CA LEU A 27 -9.45 17.99 3.61
C LEU A 27 -8.57 18.49 2.45
N SER A 28 -7.93 19.66 2.62
CA SER A 28 -7.00 20.22 1.63
C SER A 28 -5.75 19.35 1.48
N GLU A 29 -5.15 18.92 2.59
CA GLU A 29 -3.97 18.05 2.57
C GLU A 29 -4.24 16.71 1.90
N ILE A 30 -5.40 16.10 2.18
CA ILE A 30 -5.80 14.84 1.54
C ILE A 30 -5.97 15.05 0.04
N THR A 31 -6.61 16.15 -0.38
CA THR A 31 -6.80 16.46 -1.80
C THR A 31 -5.45 16.57 -2.52
N GLU A 32 -4.47 17.26 -1.92
CA GLU A 32 -3.13 17.41 -2.51
C GLU A 32 -2.37 16.08 -2.53
N LYS A 33 -2.52 15.23 -1.49
CA LYS A 33 -1.95 13.87 -1.50
C LYS A 33 -2.57 12.99 -2.59
N VAL A 34 -3.89 13.05 -2.80
CA VAL A 34 -4.55 12.32 -3.90
C VAL A 34 -4.01 12.79 -5.25
N LYS A 35 -3.89 14.10 -5.45
CA LYS A 35 -3.37 14.69 -6.69
C LYS A 35 -1.94 14.24 -7.03
N HIS A 36 -1.07 14.12 -6.03
CA HIS A 36 0.33 13.78 -6.25
C HIS A 36 0.64 12.29 -6.29
N TYR A 37 -0.06 11.48 -5.48
CA TYR A 37 0.33 10.09 -5.23
C TYR A 37 -0.67 9.06 -5.73
N TYR A 38 -1.92 9.45 -6.03
CA TYR A 38 -2.92 8.49 -6.48
C TYR A 38 -2.74 8.13 -7.97
N VAL A 39 -3.10 6.90 -8.31
CA VAL A 39 -2.87 6.34 -9.65
C VAL A 39 -3.68 7.06 -10.75
N ASP A 40 -4.92 7.44 -10.45
CA ASP A 40 -5.75 8.28 -11.32
C ASP A 40 -5.46 9.76 -11.03
N LYS A 41 -4.76 10.40 -11.97
CA LYS A 41 -4.34 11.81 -11.87
C LYS A 41 -5.49 12.79 -11.81
N GLU A 42 -6.71 12.38 -12.17
CA GLU A 42 -7.89 13.25 -12.20
C GLU A 42 -8.82 13.03 -10.99
N ALA A 43 -8.57 11.98 -10.18
CA ALA A 43 -9.40 11.64 -9.04
C ALA A 43 -9.52 12.78 -8.02
N TYR A 44 -8.46 13.58 -7.84
CA TYR A 44 -8.44 14.70 -6.90
C TYR A 44 -9.52 15.75 -7.21
N LYS A 45 -9.92 15.93 -8.48
CA LYS A 45 -10.98 16.88 -8.86
C LYS A 45 -12.34 16.49 -8.28
N LYS A 46 -12.64 15.18 -8.26
CA LYS A 46 -13.85 14.64 -7.65
C LYS A 46 -13.80 14.76 -6.13
N VAL A 47 -12.64 14.46 -5.54
CA VAL A 47 -12.39 14.60 -4.09
C VAL A 47 -12.61 16.04 -3.65
N ASP A 48 -11.96 17.01 -4.30
CA ASP A 48 -12.09 18.42 -3.98
C ASP A 48 -13.55 18.88 -4.11
N SER A 49 -14.19 18.60 -5.25
CA SER A 49 -15.59 18.97 -5.49
C SER A 49 -16.54 18.40 -4.41
N SER A 50 -16.34 17.15 -4.02
CA SER A 50 -17.10 16.51 -2.95
C SER A 50 -16.85 17.17 -1.60
N PHE A 51 -15.59 17.36 -1.21
CA PHE A 51 -15.23 17.98 0.06
C PHE A 51 -15.78 19.40 0.19
N GLN A 52 -15.68 20.22 -0.86
CA GLN A 52 -16.27 21.56 -0.88
C GLN A 52 -17.79 21.52 -0.69
N SER A 53 -18.49 20.57 -1.34
CA SER A 53 -19.94 20.37 -1.18
C SER A 53 -20.31 20.03 0.27
N GLU A 54 -19.55 19.15 0.91
CA GLU A 54 -19.82 18.66 2.27
C GLU A 54 -19.50 19.70 3.35
N VAL A 55 -18.46 20.50 3.13
CA VAL A 55 -18.17 21.66 3.98
C VAL A 55 -19.32 22.66 3.93
N LYS A 56 -19.87 22.95 2.73
CA LYS A 56 -21.03 23.85 2.57
C LYS A 56 -22.28 23.31 3.28
N LYS A 57 -22.56 22.01 3.17
CA LYS A 57 -23.66 21.34 3.91
C LYS A 57 -23.44 21.30 5.42
N GLY A 58 -22.20 21.48 5.87
CA GLY A 58 -21.84 21.34 7.28
C GLY A 58 -21.84 19.89 7.77
N THR A 59 -21.69 18.92 6.86
CA THR A 59 -21.75 17.48 7.16
C THR A 59 -20.76 17.05 8.23
N PHE A 60 -19.59 17.69 8.27
CA PHE A 60 -18.54 17.36 9.24
C PHE A 60 -18.67 18.09 10.59
N LYS A 61 -19.70 18.95 10.76
CA LYS A 61 -19.90 19.70 12.00
C LYS A 61 -20.29 18.74 13.14
N LYS A 62 -19.74 18.99 14.33
CA LYS A 62 -20.00 18.24 15.58
C LYS A 62 -19.60 16.76 15.57
N LEU A 63 -18.86 16.30 14.57
CA LEU A 63 -18.26 14.96 14.59
C LEU A 63 -17.02 14.96 15.50
N ASN A 64 -16.85 13.91 16.30
CA ASN A 64 -15.57 13.65 16.95
C ASN A 64 -14.54 13.19 15.89
N LYS A 65 -13.27 13.07 16.28
CA LYS A 65 -12.18 12.76 15.34
C LYS A 65 -12.33 11.38 14.68
N ASN A 66 -12.83 10.38 15.40
CA ASN A 66 -13.07 9.04 14.87
C ASN A 66 -14.20 9.02 13.84
N ASP A 67 -15.34 9.64 14.15
CA ASP A 67 -16.50 9.72 13.26
C ASP A 67 -16.19 10.55 12.02
N PHE A 68 -15.43 11.64 12.17
CA PHE A 68 -14.91 12.43 11.06
C PHE A 68 -14.05 11.56 10.14
N ALA A 69 -13.07 10.83 10.69
CA ALA A 69 -12.19 9.99 9.89
C ALA A 69 -12.94 8.85 9.18
N ALA A 70 -13.87 8.19 9.86
CA ALA A 70 -14.68 7.11 9.30
C ALA A 70 -15.58 7.62 8.15
N LEU A 71 -16.26 8.75 8.35
CA LEU A 71 -17.11 9.35 7.32
C LEU A 71 -16.28 9.82 6.12
N LEU A 72 -15.11 10.40 6.36
CA LEU A 72 -14.19 10.84 5.32
C LEU A 72 -13.69 9.67 4.48
N ALA A 73 -13.27 8.58 5.12
CA ALA A 73 -12.88 7.35 4.43
C ALA A 73 -14.02 6.79 3.58
N LYS A 74 -15.25 6.76 4.11
CA LYS A 74 -16.43 6.31 3.37
C LYS A 74 -16.68 7.17 2.12
N LYS A 75 -16.56 8.49 2.24
CA LYS A 75 -16.73 9.43 1.12
C LYS A 75 -15.67 9.24 0.04
N LEU A 76 -14.39 9.14 0.42
CA LEU A 76 -13.32 8.87 -0.54
C LEU A 76 -13.59 7.58 -1.34
N ARG A 77 -14.02 6.51 -0.68
CA ARG A 77 -14.39 5.25 -1.36
C ARG A 77 -15.59 5.41 -2.28
N SER A 78 -16.63 6.15 -1.87
CA SER A 78 -17.83 6.33 -2.72
C SER A 78 -17.55 7.21 -3.93
N ASP A 79 -16.81 8.30 -3.74
CA ASP A 79 -16.62 9.33 -4.76
C ASP A 79 -15.64 8.88 -5.85
N ILE A 80 -14.61 8.14 -5.45
CA ILE A 80 -13.61 7.57 -6.37
C ILE A 80 -14.02 6.18 -6.87
N ARG A 81 -14.88 5.48 -6.13
CA ARG A 81 -15.24 4.06 -6.34
C ARG A 81 -14.04 3.13 -6.20
N ASP A 82 -13.18 3.42 -5.23
CA ASP A 82 -12.01 2.61 -4.88
C ASP A 82 -12.03 2.26 -3.39
N GLN A 83 -12.08 0.96 -3.08
CA GLN A 83 -12.13 0.46 -1.71
C GLN A 83 -10.78 0.51 -0.98
N HIS A 84 -9.67 0.73 -1.71
CA HIS A 84 -8.32 0.78 -1.15
C HIS A 84 -8.03 2.08 -0.38
N PHE A 85 -8.86 3.11 -0.53
CA PHE A 85 -8.76 4.27 0.33
C PHE A 85 -9.02 3.89 1.78
N SER A 86 -8.08 4.23 2.66
CA SER A 86 -8.26 4.12 4.09
C SER A 86 -7.79 5.41 4.75
N PHE A 87 -8.58 5.88 5.70
CA PHE A 87 -8.26 7.03 6.52
C PHE A 87 -8.73 6.73 7.94
N ARG A 88 -7.84 6.91 8.90
CA ARG A 88 -8.06 6.54 10.30
C ARG A 88 -7.50 7.62 11.20
N TYR A 89 -8.22 7.93 12.26
CA TYR A 89 -7.67 8.69 13.37
C TYR A 89 -6.85 7.76 14.27
N LEU A 90 -5.66 8.19 14.66
CA LEU A 90 -4.80 7.48 15.60
C LEU A 90 -4.55 8.40 16.79
N GLU A 91 -5.10 8.04 17.95
CA GLU A 91 -4.99 8.86 19.17
C GLU A 91 -3.57 8.88 19.72
N ASN A 92 -2.88 7.75 19.67
CA ASN A 92 -1.52 7.56 20.17
C ASN A 92 -0.56 7.25 19.01
N TYR A 93 -0.50 8.14 18.01
CA TYR A 93 0.46 7.97 16.93
C TYR A 93 1.89 8.15 17.47
N SER A 94 2.67 7.08 17.44
CA SER A 94 4.11 7.12 17.62
C SER A 94 4.76 7.00 16.25
N PRO A 95 5.55 7.98 15.80
CA PRO A 95 6.32 7.84 14.57
C PRO A 95 7.18 6.58 14.63
N GLU A 96 7.29 5.84 13.53
CA GLU A 96 8.22 4.72 13.46
C GLU A 96 9.62 5.20 13.86
N LYS A 97 10.30 4.42 14.72
CA LYS A 97 11.70 4.69 15.05
C LYS A 97 12.51 4.57 13.77
N VAL A 98 13.39 5.54 13.54
CA VAL A 98 14.37 5.47 12.46
C VAL A 98 15.33 4.32 12.79
N VAL A 99 15.10 3.17 12.18
CA VAL A 99 16.01 2.01 12.21
C VAL A 99 16.92 2.14 10.99
N ASP A 100 18.19 1.78 11.14
CA ASP A 100 19.11 1.69 10.01
C ASP A 100 18.54 0.73 8.95
N GLU A 101 18.40 1.22 7.71
CA GLU A 101 17.76 0.48 6.63
C GLU A 101 18.51 -0.81 6.28
N LYS A 102 19.84 -0.83 6.44
CA LYS A 102 20.64 -2.02 6.16
C LYS A 102 20.42 -3.09 7.22
N GLU A 103 20.39 -2.72 8.49
CA GLU A 103 20.07 -3.65 9.57
C GLU A 103 18.64 -4.19 9.45
N LYS A 104 17.67 -3.33 9.09
CA LYS A 104 16.29 -3.77 8.81
C LYS A 104 16.23 -4.76 7.66
N LYS A 105 16.93 -4.48 6.55
CA LYS A 105 17.00 -5.39 5.40
C LYS A 105 17.66 -6.71 5.74
N LYS A 106 18.79 -6.68 6.46
CA LYS A 106 19.52 -7.87 6.88
C LYS A 106 18.68 -8.77 7.77
N LEU A 107 17.97 -8.20 8.74
CA LEU A 107 17.06 -8.94 9.60
C LEU A 107 15.89 -9.54 8.80
N HIS A 108 15.32 -8.78 7.87
CA HIS A 108 14.25 -9.25 7.00
C HIS A 108 14.72 -10.40 6.09
N ASP A 109 15.89 -10.29 5.47
CA ASP A 109 16.47 -11.35 4.63
C ASP A 109 16.80 -12.61 5.46
N PHE A 110 17.28 -12.44 6.70
CA PHE A 110 17.49 -13.55 7.62
C PHE A 110 16.18 -14.25 7.99
N HIS A 111 15.11 -13.53 8.32
CA HIS A 111 13.82 -14.15 8.61
C HIS A 111 13.26 -14.90 7.40
N ASN A 112 13.33 -14.31 6.19
CA ASN A 112 12.87 -14.98 4.98
C ASN A 112 13.69 -16.24 4.67
N SER A 113 14.99 -16.27 4.97
CA SER A 113 15.81 -17.46 4.70
C SER A 113 15.40 -18.67 5.55
N LEU A 114 14.82 -18.45 6.74
CA LEU A 114 14.28 -19.53 7.59
C LEU A 114 13.11 -20.27 6.92
N GLU A 115 12.42 -19.63 5.98
CA GLU A 115 11.30 -20.18 5.22
C GLU A 115 11.64 -20.39 3.75
N ASN A 116 12.93 -20.56 3.43
CA ASN A 116 13.44 -20.68 2.06
C ASN A 116 12.91 -19.57 1.14
N PHE A 117 12.80 -18.36 1.65
CA PHE A 117 12.29 -17.19 0.92
C PHE A 117 10.88 -17.39 0.35
N GLY A 118 10.05 -18.19 1.03
CA GLY A 118 8.69 -18.51 0.65
C GLY A 118 8.52 -19.84 -0.08
N PHE A 119 9.60 -20.52 -0.49
CA PHE A 119 9.51 -21.84 -1.13
C PHE A 119 9.33 -22.95 -0.09
N GLU A 120 8.07 -23.27 0.23
CA GLU A 120 7.72 -24.29 1.22
C GLU A 120 8.10 -25.69 0.74
N SER A 121 7.77 -26.03 -0.51
CA SER A 121 8.13 -27.33 -1.08
C SER A 121 8.26 -27.29 -2.59
N VAL A 122 9.19 -28.09 -3.11
CA VAL A 122 9.39 -28.32 -4.54
C VAL A 122 9.48 -29.83 -4.76
N GLN A 123 8.61 -30.38 -5.60
CA GLN A 123 8.43 -31.81 -5.74
C GLN A 123 8.20 -32.21 -7.21
N ARG A 124 8.48 -33.48 -7.51
CA ARG A 124 8.03 -34.14 -8.74
C ARG A 124 7.00 -35.20 -8.35
N LEU A 125 5.76 -34.97 -8.70
CA LEU A 125 4.63 -35.87 -8.44
C LEU A 125 4.60 -37.01 -9.46
N GLU A 126 3.73 -37.99 -9.20
CA GLU A 126 3.41 -39.06 -10.15
C GLU A 126 2.95 -38.48 -11.50
N GLY A 127 3.27 -39.17 -12.59
CA GLY A 127 3.02 -38.66 -13.95
C GLY A 127 3.98 -37.55 -14.40
N ASN A 128 5.11 -37.37 -13.70
CA ASN A 128 6.14 -36.37 -14.02
C ASN A 128 5.60 -34.93 -14.00
N ILE A 129 4.79 -34.61 -12.99
CA ILE A 129 4.24 -33.26 -12.77
C ILE A 129 5.11 -32.55 -11.73
N GLY A 130 5.68 -31.41 -12.08
CA GLY A 130 6.35 -30.52 -11.13
C GLY A 130 5.32 -29.87 -10.21
N TYR A 131 5.69 -29.69 -8.95
CA TYR A 131 4.87 -28.99 -7.97
C TYR A 131 5.73 -28.03 -7.18
N ILE A 132 5.30 -26.77 -7.09
CA ILE A 132 5.92 -25.73 -6.27
C ILE A 132 4.85 -25.16 -5.34
N ASN A 133 5.04 -25.31 -4.03
CA ASN A 133 4.30 -24.55 -3.02
C ASN A 133 5.09 -23.28 -2.69
N PHE A 134 4.57 -22.13 -3.12
CA PHE A 134 5.24 -20.84 -2.96
C PHE A 134 4.36 -19.91 -2.12
N LYS A 135 4.78 -19.60 -0.90
CA LYS A 135 4.01 -18.88 0.13
C LYS A 135 4.25 -17.37 0.17
N GLY A 136 5.26 -16.86 -0.52
CA GLY A 136 5.50 -15.42 -0.56
C GLY A 136 6.66 -15.03 -1.46
N PHE A 137 6.59 -13.82 -2.00
CA PHE A 137 7.65 -13.26 -2.83
C PHE A 137 8.62 -12.47 -1.94
N ALA A 138 9.69 -13.11 -1.45
CA ALA A 138 10.76 -12.39 -0.77
C ALA A 138 11.54 -11.49 -1.75
N SER A 139 12.46 -10.67 -1.24
CA SER A 139 13.31 -9.82 -2.08
C SER A 139 14.01 -10.61 -3.19
N SER A 140 13.93 -10.13 -4.43
CA SER A 140 14.61 -10.77 -5.57
C SER A 140 16.12 -10.87 -5.38
N GLU A 141 16.75 -9.89 -4.71
CA GLU A 141 18.18 -9.86 -4.46
C GLU A 141 18.64 -11.04 -3.58
N SER A 142 17.87 -11.40 -2.55
CA SER A 142 18.21 -12.47 -1.61
C SER A 142 17.66 -13.84 -2.01
N SER A 143 16.58 -13.88 -2.80
CA SER A 143 15.85 -15.11 -3.12
C SER A 143 16.03 -15.67 -4.53
N ALA A 144 16.69 -14.94 -5.45
CA ALA A 144 16.90 -15.38 -6.83
C ALA A 144 17.57 -16.76 -6.96
N GLY A 145 18.52 -17.07 -6.07
CA GLY A 145 19.19 -18.38 -6.04
C GLY A 145 18.24 -19.53 -5.71
N THR A 146 17.35 -19.34 -4.74
CA THR A 146 16.34 -20.35 -4.36
C THR A 146 15.32 -20.56 -5.47
N LEU A 147 14.88 -19.48 -6.13
CA LEU A 147 14.04 -19.59 -7.32
C LEU A 147 14.71 -20.38 -8.44
N ALA A 148 15.97 -20.08 -8.75
CA ALA A 148 16.70 -20.81 -9.78
C ALA A 148 16.81 -22.31 -9.44
N ALA A 149 17.08 -22.65 -8.18
CA ALA A 149 17.11 -24.03 -7.72
C ALA A 149 15.74 -24.73 -7.87
N ALA A 150 14.65 -24.08 -7.46
CA ALA A 150 13.30 -24.61 -7.59
C ALA A 150 12.93 -24.86 -9.05
N MET A 151 13.20 -23.89 -9.93
CA MET A 151 12.90 -24.00 -11.36
C MET A 151 13.76 -25.06 -12.05
N ASN A 152 15.04 -25.14 -11.73
CA ASN A 152 15.92 -26.18 -12.27
C ASN A 152 15.47 -27.58 -11.85
N PHE A 153 14.99 -27.74 -10.61
CA PHE A 153 14.48 -29.02 -10.12
C PHE A 153 13.28 -29.53 -10.92
N VAL A 154 12.37 -28.64 -11.33
CA VAL A 154 11.16 -28.99 -12.11
C VAL A 154 11.32 -28.85 -13.63
N ALA A 155 12.51 -28.48 -14.12
CA ALA A 155 12.73 -28.10 -15.53
C ALA A 155 12.38 -29.20 -16.54
N ASN A 156 12.49 -30.48 -16.16
CA ASN A 156 12.23 -31.63 -17.03
C ASN A 156 10.85 -32.29 -16.79
N THR A 157 9.95 -31.60 -16.09
CA THR A 157 8.60 -32.09 -15.83
C THR A 157 7.69 -31.85 -17.04
N ASN A 158 6.66 -32.70 -17.23
CA ASN A 158 5.74 -32.58 -18.36
C ASN A 158 4.66 -31.52 -18.14
N ALA A 159 4.36 -31.22 -16.88
CA ALA A 159 3.43 -30.17 -16.46
C ALA A 159 3.88 -29.60 -15.11
N LEU A 160 3.44 -28.39 -14.79
CA LEU A 160 3.77 -27.71 -13.54
C LEU A 160 2.51 -27.24 -12.82
N ILE A 161 2.44 -27.52 -11.52
CA ILE A 161 1.47 -26.95 -10.58
C ILE A 161 2.21 -25.93 -9.72
N ILE A 162 1.70 -24.69 -9.69
CA ILE A 162 2.17 -23.63 -8.81
C ILE A 162 1.06 -23.39 -7.79
N ASP A 163 1.28 -23.83 -6.55
CA ASP A 163 0.36 -23.62 -5.45
C ASP A 163 0.64 -22.28 -4.76
N LEU A 164 -0.32 -21.37 -4.89
CA LEU A 164 -0.32 -20.03 -4.31
C LEU A 164 -1.46 -19.84 -3.30
N ARG A 165 -2.13 -20.92 -2.86
CA ARG A 165 -3.32 -20.82 -2.00
C ARG A 165 -3.05 -20.11 -0.68
N GLU A 166 -1.84 -20.26 -0.15
CA GLU A 166 -1.39 -19.61 1.09
C GLU A 166 -0.46 -18.42 0.81
N ASN A 167 -0.26 -18.03 -0.46
CA ASN A 167 0.65 -16.96 -0.83
C ASN A 167 0.05 -15.58 -0.51
N GLN A 168 0.76 -14.81 0.31
CA GLN A 168 0.32 -13.47 0.74
C GLN A 168 0.87 -12.32 -0.11
N GLY A 169 1.50 -12.64 -1.25
CA GLY A 169 2.19 -11.68 -2.12
C GLY A 169 3.62 -11.41 -1.65
N GLY A 170 4.10 -10.19 -1.89
CA GLY A 170 5.45 -9.76 -1.51
C GLY A 170 6.07 -8.82 -2.53
N ASP A 171 7.37 -8.98 -2.76
CA ASP A 171 8.18 -8.17 -3.64
C ASP A 171 7.80 -8.32 -5.11
N ASN A 172 7.54 -7.19 -5.77
CA ASN A 172 7.11 -7.18 -7.17
C ASN A 172 8.25 -7.53 -8.12
N ASP A 173 9.50 -7.20 -7.79
CA ASP A 173 10.63 -7.55 -8.65
C ASP A 173 10.88 -9.06 -8.63
N MET A 174 10.68 -9.71 -7.50
CA MET A 174 10.70 -11.18 -7.40
C MET A 174 9.54 -11.84 -8.15
N LEU A 175 8.33 -11.29 -8.08
CA LEU A 175 7.21 -11.75 -8.92
C LEU A 175 7.55 -11.64 -10.42
N LEU A 176 8.13 -10.53 -10.83
CA LEU A 176 8.55 -10.31 -12.22
C LEU A 176 9.65 -11.29 -12.65
N LEU A 177 10.61 -11.58 -11.76
CA LEU A 177 11.65 -12.58 -12.00
C LEU A 177 11.04 -14.00 -12.10
N PHE A 178 10.14 -14.36 -11.20
CA PHE A 178 9.40 -15.63 -11.24
C PHE A 178 8.66 -15.80 -12.58
N CYS A 179 7.91 -14.79 -13.00
CA CYS A 179 7.19 -14.79 -14.29
C CYS A 179 8.13 -14.92 -15.50
N SER A 180 9.39 -14.49 -15.40
CA SER A 180 10.33 -14.56 -16.52
C SER A 180 10.71 -15.99 -16.93
N TYR A 181 10.49 -16.98 -16.07
CA TYR A 181 10.68 -18.40 -16.39
C TYR A 181 9.57 -18.96 -17.29
N PHE A 182 8.42 -18.27 -17.40
CA PHE A 182 7.26 -18.75 -18.15
C PHE A 182 6.98 -17.95 -19.42
N PHE A 183 7.45 -16.71 -19.51
CA PHE A 183 7.08 -15.80 -20.58
C PHE A 183 8.29 -15.22 -21.31
N ASP A 184 8.26 -15.31 -22.63
CA ASP A 184 9.25 -14.64 -23.49
C ASP A 184 9.25 -13.11 -23.29
N LYS A 185 10.43 -12.50 -23.47
CA LYS A 185 10.70 -11.04 -23.30
C LYS A 185 9.67 -10.11 -23.96
N LYS A 186 8.98 -10.53 -25.02
CA LYS A 186 7.99 -9.71 -25.74
C LYS A 186 6.71 -9.48 -24.92
N HIS A 187 6.32 -10.41 -24.05
CA HIS A 187 5.13 -10.32 -23.20
C HIS A 187 5.39 -9.56 -21.88
N TYR A 188 6.62 -9.64 -21.38
CA TYR A 188 7.05 -9.00 -20.14
C TYR A 188 6.99 -7.45 -20.16
N LYS A 189 7.20 -6.82 -21.32
CA LYS A 189 7.19 -5.35 -21.43
C LYS A 189 5.83 -4.72 -21.16
N LYS A 190 4.70 -5.41 -21.39
CA LYS A 190 3.36 -4.87 -21.10
C LYS A 190 3.05 -4.81 -19.61
N ALA A 191 3.55 -5.75 -18.81
CA ALA A 191 3.38 -5.75 -17.35
C ALA A 191 4.10 -4.58 -16.66
N LYS A 192 5.24 -4.13 -17.21
CA LYS A 192 5.97 -2.95 -16.71
C LYS A 192 5.27 -1.61 -16.96
N VAL A 193 4.30 -1.51 -17.86
CA VAL A 193 3.64 -0.22 -18.20
C VAL A 193 2.69 0.26 -17.09
N GLY A 194 2.32 -0.59 -16.12
CA GLY A 194 1.48 -0.21 -14.97
C GLY A 194 2.20 0.50 -13.81
N LYS A 195 3.54 0.47 -13.76
CA LYS A 195 4.35 1.21 -12.78
C LYS A 195 5.61 1.73 -13.46
N MET A 196 5.76 3.05 -13.53
CA MET A 196 7.03 3.67 -13.91
C MET A 196 8.11 3.29 -12.88
N ILE A 197 8.89 2.27 -13.19
CA ILE A 197 10.23 2.07 -12.64
C ILE A 197 11.17 2.11 -13.85
N LYS A 198 11.97 3.16 -13.95
CA LYS A 198 13.09 3.23 -14.88
C LYS A 198 14.14 2.23 -14.40
N THR A 199 14.15 1.01 -14.94
CA THR A 199 15.29 0.10 -14.73
C THR A 199 16.38 0.45 -15.74
N THR A 200 17.46 1.06 -15.24
CA THR A 200 18.78 1.03 -15.90
C THR A 200 19.38 -0.38 -15.74
N ASP A 201 19.92 -0.84 -16.87
CA ASP A 201 20.90 -1.89 -17.08
C ASP A 201 20.53 -3.39 -16.98
N SER A 202 20.67 -3.99 -18.16
CA SER A 202 20.39 -5.33 -18.61
C SER A 202 21.65 -6.21 -18.54
N GLN A 203 21.93 -6.84 -17.40
CA GLN A 203 23.05 -7.79 -17.32
C GLN A 203 22.68 -9.22 -16.88
N TRP A 204 21.44 -9.51 -16.51
CA TRP A 204 21.10 -10.80 -15.88
C TRP A 204 20.65 -11.94 -16.80
N PHE A 205 20.57 -11.73 -18.13
CA PHE A 205 20.01 -12.73 -19.03
C PHE A 205 21.00 -13.13 -20.13
N ARG A 206 21.96 -13.99 -19.80
CA ARG A 206 22.53 -14.93 -20.77
C ARG A 206 21.74 -16.22 -20.68
N ASN A 207 21.00 -16.52 -21.75
CA ASN A 207 20.46 -17.86 -21.98
C ASN A 207 21.65 -18.82 -22.24
N PRO A 208 21.58 -20.10 -21.86
CA PRO A 208 22.37 -21.12 -22.53
C PRO A 208 22.01 -21.23 -24.01
#